data_AF-A0A510KI10-F1
#
_entry.id   AF-A0A510KI10-F1
#
_cell.length_a   1.000
_cell.length_b   1.000
_cell.length_c   1.000
_cell.angle_alpha   90.00
_cell.angle_beta   90.00
_cell.angle_gamma   90.00
#
_symmetry.space_group_name_H-M   'P 1'
#
loop_
_entity.id
_entity.type
_entity.pdbx_description
1 polymer ?
#
loop_
_entity_poly.entity_id
_entity_poly.type
_entity_poly.pdbx_seq_one_letter_code
_entity_poly.pdbx_strand_id
1 'polypeptide(L)'
;MTSKTPVRVAEDVDESSLNYAEIKALATGNPLIKEKMDLDMEVNKLRMLEANYKSNLYRLEDKIAKEYPTKISKMEKYIENIKEDISKIEPKSDNEDKFTFIEINGTKISGKKEAGEELLKAIKGTGISDEPQVIGNYRGFKLLSNFDFYEKKYKCILENKEKYHTDFGKDSIGNITRMDNLLDKIPENLEKEKVRLENYREEFSNAKEEVNKPFEKADLLLEKIERLSEVNKLIEEGMKEKENIKGKEDIQDLDNDDFER
;
A
#
# COMPACT_ATOMS: atom_id res chain seq x y z
N MET A 1 -10.36 -14.78 19.77
CA MET A 1 -9.69 -15.80 18.95
C MET A 1 -10.65 -16.24 17.86
N THR A 2 -10.61 -15.57 16.71
CA THR A 2 -11.41 -15.92 15.54
C THR A 2 -10.51 -16.67 14.57
N SER A 3 -10.85 -17.94 14.35
CA SER A 3 -10.21 -18.89 13.45
C SER A 3 -10.01 -18.28 12.07
N LYS A 4 -8.76 -18.02 11.69
CA LYS A 4 -8.36 -17.73 10.30
C LYS A 4 -8.32 -19.06 9.56
N THR A 5 -9.40 -19.40 8.86
CA THR A 5 -9.33 -20.40 7.80
C THR A 5 -8.59 -19.75 6.62
N PRO A 6 -7.52 -20.37 6.08
CA PRO A 6 -6.87 -19.81 4.91
C PRO A 6 -7.85 -19.85 3.75
N VAL A 7 -8.12 -18.68 3.18
CA VAL A 7 -8.77 -18.55 1.88
C VAL A 7 -7.90 -19.34 0.91
N ARG A 8 -8.35 -20.54 0.56
CA ARG A 8 -7.82 -21.28 -0.59
C ARG A 8 -8.05 -20.38 -1.79
N VAL A 9 -6.99 -19.75 -2.27
CA VAL A 9 -6.89 -19.35 -3.66
C VAL A 9 -6.91 -20.70 -4.40
N ALA A 10 -8.10 -21.11 -4.84
CA ALA A 10 -8.18 -22.08 -5.90
C ALA A 10 -7.52 -21.36 -7.10
N GLU A 11 -6.26 -21.67 -7.35
CA GLU A 11 -5.76 -21.64 -8.71
C GLU A 11 -6.76 -22.51 -9.48
N ASP A 12 -7.63 -21.89 -10.27
CA ASP A 12 -8.18 -22.53 -11.45
C ASP A 12 -6.96 -22.81 -12.34
N VAL A 13 -6.24 -23.89 -11.99
CA VAL A 13 -5.51 -24.67 -12.95
C VAL A 13 -6.62 -25.18 -13.85
N ASP A 14 -6.82 -24.50 -14.99
CA ASP A 14 -7.48 -25.12 -16.12
C ASP A 14 -6.81 -26.48 -16.28
N GLU A 15 -7.52 -27.52 -15.88
CA GLU A 15 -7.10 -28.90 -16.02
C GLU A 15 -7.08 -29.13 -17.52
N SER A 16 -5.94 -28.80 -18.15
CA SER A 16 -5.71 -28.99 -19.57
C SER A 16 -5.76 -30.50 -19.80
N SER A 17 -6.96 -31.01 -20.04
CA SER A 17 -7.17 -32.40 -20.39
C SER A 17 -6.36 -32.65 -21.64
N LEU A 18 -5.27 -33.42 -21.51
CA LEU A 18 -4.43 -33.82 -22.64
C LEU A 18 -5.36 -34.34 -23.73
N ASN A 19 -5.24 -33.78 -24.93
CA ASN A 19 -6.06 -34.22 -26.05
C ASN A 19 -5.75 -35.70 -26.34
N TYR A 20 -6.72 -36.46 -26.85
CA TYR A 20 -6.56 -37.88 -27.20
C TYR A 20 -5.31 -38.13 -28.08
N ALA A 21 -4.99 -37.17 -28.94
CA ALA A 21 -3.79 -37.15 -29.76
C ALA A 21 -2.48 -37.04 -28.96
N GLU A 22 -2.46 -36.25 -27.88
CA GLU A 22 -1.29 -36.08 -27.00
C GLU A 22 -1.06 -37.33 -26.15
N ILE A 23 -2.13 -37.92 -25.62
CA ILE A 23 -2.08 -39.18 -24.85
C ILE A 23 -1.54 -40.33 -25.72
N LYS A 24 -2.05 -40.46 -26.95
CA LYS A 24 -1.61 -41.49 -27.90
C LYS A 24 -0.18 -41.27 -28.40
N ALA A 25 0.22 -40.02 -28.59
CA ALA A 25 1.56 -39.69 -29.04
C ALA A 25 2.63 -39.84 -27.94
N LEU A 26 2.25 -39.61 -26.67
CA LEU A 26 3.07 -39.92 -25.50
C LEU A 26 3.29 -41.44 -25.37
N ALA A 27 2.24 -42.23 -25.58
CA ALA A 27 2.29 -43.70 -25.57
C ALA A 27 3.12 -44.29 -26.73
N THR A 28 3.33 -43.53 -27.81
CA THR A 28 4.13 -43.94 -28.99
C THR A 28 5.52 -43.29 -29.03
N GLY A 29 5.87 -42.45 -28.04
CA GLY A 29 7.20 -41.86 -27.89
C GLY A 29 7.53 -40.75 -28.88
N ASN A 30 6.55 -40.00 -29.40
CA ASN A 30 6.81 -38.90 -30.34
C ASN A 30 7.58 -37.74 -29.66
N PRO A 31 8.84 -37.44 -30.04
CA PRO A 31 9.64 -36.39 -29.41
C PRO A 31 9.01 -35.00 -29.49
N LEU A 32 8.27 -34.69 -30.56
CA LEU A 32 7.63 -33.38 -30.76
C LEU A 32 6.54 -33.10 -29.72
N ILE A 33 5.85 -34.14 -29.24
CA ILE A 33 4.77 -33.99 -28.26
C ILE A 33 5.33 -33.75 -26.87
N LYS A 34 6.47 -34.38 -26.56
CA LYS A 34 7.21 -34.08 -25.34
C LYS A 34 7.74 -32.65 -25.34
N GLU A 35 8.38 -32.22 -26.44
CA GLU A 35 8.87 -30.85 -26.61
C GLU A 35 7.73 -29.83 -26.48
N LYS A 36 6.57 -30.11 -27.09
CA LYS A 36 5.36 -29.29 -26.96
C LYS A 36 4.96 -29.11 -25.49
N MET A 37 4.84 -30.20 -24.71
CA MET A 37 4.44 -30.13 -23.31
C MET A 37 5.43 -29.32 -22.46
N ASP A 38 6.73 -29.51 -22.68
CA ASP A 38 7.78 -28.75 -21.99
C ASP A 38 7.68 -27.24 -22.34
N LEU A 39 7.50 -26.91 -23.62
CA LEU A 39 7.31 -25.55 -24.10
C LEU A 39 6.02 -24.90 -23.57
N ASP A 40 4.90 -25.63 -23.52
CA ASP A 40 3.63 -25.13 -22.97
C ASP A 40 3.79 -24.74 -21.49
N MET A 41 4.46 -25.58 -20.69
CA MET A 41 4.77 -25.27 -19.29
C MET A 41 5.66 -24.04 -19.16
N GLU A 42 6.73 -23.95 -19.97
CA GLU A 42 7.65 -22.80 -19.96
C GLU A 42 6.94 -21.50 -20.37
N VAL A 43 6.16 -21.51 -21.45
CA VAL A 43 5.38 -20.37 -21.94
C VAL A 43 4.35 -19.93 -20.89
N ASN A 44 3.62 -20.87 -20.27
CA ASN A 44 2.65 -20.54 -19.22
C ASN A 44 3.31 -19.87 -18.02
N LYS A 45 4.45 -20.40 -17.57
CA LYS A 45 5.24 -19.79 -16.49
C LYS A 45 5.72 -18.39 -16.85
N LEU A 46 6.23 -18.19 -18.07
CA LEU A 46 6.70 -16.89 -18.55
C LEU A 46 5.56 -15.88 -18.71
N ARG A 47 4.38 -16.30 -19.20
CA ARG A 47 3.16 -15.47 -19.25
C ARG A 47 2.67 -15.05 -17.88
N MET A 48 2.72 -15.94 -16.89
CA MET A 48 2.39 -15.59 -15.51
C MET A 48 3.34 -14.51 -14.97
N LEU A 49 4.65 -14.62 -15.26
CA LEU A 49 5.62 -13.59 -14.89
C LEU A 49 5.35 -12.26 -15.61
N GLU A 50 5.01 -12.29 -16.90
CA GLU A 50 4.66 -11.10 -17.68
C GLU A 50 3.38 -10.43 -17.14
N ALA A 51 2.34 -11.20 -16.80
CA ALA A 51 1.10 -10.69 -16.22
C ALA A 51 1.36 -10.03 -14.85
N ASN A 52 2.20 -10.63 -14.01
CA ASN A 52 2.62 -10.05 -12.74
C ASN A 52 3.42 -8.75 -12.95
N TYR A 53 4.33 -8.74 -13.92
CA TYR A 53 5.07 -7.53 -14.30
C TYR A 53 4.12 -6.40 -14.73
N LYS A 54 3.17 -6.66 -15.64
CA LYS A 54 2.18 -5.67 -16.09
C LYS A 54 1.31 -5.15 -14.95
N SER A 55 0.84 -6.03 -14.07
CA SER A 55 0.07 -5.65 -12.88
C SER A 55 0.87 -4.72 -11.96
N ASN A 56 2.15 -5.02 -11.73
CA ASN A 56 3.04 -4.17 -10.95
C ASN A 56 3.30 -2.83 -11.63
N LEU A 57 3.49 -2.83 -12.95
CA LEU A 57 3.68 -1.63 -13.76
C LEU A 57 2.49 -0.67 -13.62
N TYR A 58 1.27 -1.15 -13.84
CA TYR A 58 0.06 -0.32 -13.70
C TYR A 58 -0.12 0.24 -12.28
N ARG A 59 0.19 -0.57 -11.25
CA ARG A 59 0.16 -0.10 -9.86
C ARG A 59 1.21 0.97 -9.61
N LEU A 60 2.40 0.85 -10.20
CA LEU A 60 3.46 1.83 -10.07
C LEU A 60 3.12 3.13 -10.81
N GLU A 61 2.53 3.04 -12.00
CA GLU A 61 2.02 4.19 -12.76
C GLU A 61 0.97 4.97 -11.97
N ASP A 62 -0.01 4.30 -11.36
CA ASP A 62 -1.03 4.98 -10.55
C ASP A 62 -0.43 5.67 -9.32
N LYS A 63 0.56 5.02 -8.68
CA LYS A 63 1.34 5.63 -7.59
C LYS A 63 2.06 6.89 -8.03
N ILE A 64 2.72 6.86 -9.19
CA ILE A 64 3.46 8.00 -9.75
C ILE A 64 2.50 9.13 -10.13
N ALA A 65 1.37 8.80 -10.75
CA ALA A 65 0.43 9.78 -11.25
C ALA A 65 -0.36 10.48 -10.13
N LYS A 66 -0.72 9.75 -9.06
CA LYS A 66 -1.65 10.24 -8.04
C LYS A 66 -1.10 10.21 -6.63
N GLU A 67 -0.60 9.05 -6.18
CA GLU A 67 -0.31 8.82 -4.77
C GLU A 67 0.88 9.66 -4.28
N TYR A 68 2.04 9.56 -4.95
CA TYR A 68 3.25 10.28 -4.55
C TYR A 68 3.08 11.80 -4.63
N PRO A 69 2.59 12.41 -5.74
CA PRO A 69 2.37 13.85 -5.80
C PRO A 69 1.45 14.36 -4.70
N THR A 70 0.36 13.63 -4.43
CA THR A 70 -0.60 14.00 -3.37
C THR A 70 0.05 13.93 -1.98
N LYS A 71 0.81 12.87 -1.69
CA LYS A 71 1.52 12.73 -0.41
C LYS A 71 2.55 13.82 -0.19
N ILE A 72 3.38 14.08 -1.21
CA ILE A 72 4.42 15.13 -1.19
C ILE A 72 3.77 16.49 -0.94
N SER A 73 2.77 16.87 -1.74
CA SER A 73 2.09 18.16 -1.60
C SER A 73 1.42 18.34 -0.23
N LYS A 74 0.74 17.31 0.28
CA LYS A 74 0.14 17.36 1.63
C LYS A 74 1.20 17.52 2.71
N MET A 75 2.31 16.80 2.61
CA MET A 75 3.40 16.85 3.58
C MET A 75 4.16 18.18 3.53
N GLU A 76 4.40 18.74 2.35
CA GLU A 76 4.95 20.09 2.19
C GLU A 76 4.06 21.13 2.86
N LYS A 77 2.75 21.05 2.66
CA LYS A 77 1.81 21.97 3.29
C LYS A 77 1.79 21.82 4.81
N TYR A 78 1.81 20.59 5.30
CA TYR A 78 1.88 20.28 6.72
C TYR A 78 3.16 20.86 7.36
N ILE A 79 4.32 20.68 6.70
CA ILE A 79 5.60 21.24 7.13
C ILE A 79 5.59 22.77 7.15
N GLU A 80 4.98 23.41 6.16
CA GLU A 80 4.81 24.86 6.12
C GLU A 80 3.98 25.35 7.32
N ASN A 81 2.85 24.68 7.58
CA ASN A 81 1.99 25.00 8.71
C ASN A 81 2.73 24.82 10.06
N ILE A 82 3.49 23.73 10.24
CA ILE A 82 4.30 23.53 11.45
C ILE A 82 5.35 24.64 11.63
N LYS A 83 6.03 25.06 10.56
CA LYS A 83 7.02 26.16 10.64
C LYS A 83 6.37 27.45 11.11
N GLU A 84 5.20 27.76 10.59
CA GLU A 84 4.43 28.92 11.04
C GLU A 84 3.98 28.76 12.50
N ASP A 85 3.48 27.59 12.90
CA ASP A 85 3.09 27.30 14.28
C ASP A 85 4.26 27.49 15.25
N ILE A 86 5.47 27.02 14.91
CA ILE A 86 6.68 27.22 15.71
C ILE A 86 6.95 28.72 15.93
N SER A 87 6.75 29.56 14.91
CA SER A 87 6.92 31.01 15.04
C SER A 87 5.88 31.66 15.95
N LYS A 88 4.76 30.98 16.22
CA LYS A 88 3.67 31.44 17.12
C LYS A 88 3.82 30.94 18.55
N ILE A 89 4.76 30.03 18.83
CA ILE A 89 5.03 29.56 20.18
C ILE A 89 5.57 30.73 21.00
N GLU A 90 4.78 31.21 21.95
CA GLU A 90 5.24 32.22 22.90
C GLU A 90 6.31 31.61 23.82
N PRO A 91 7.40 32.33 24.14
CA PRO A 91 8.47 31.82 24.98
C PRO A 91 7.98 31.53 26.40
N LYS A 92 8.73 30.70 27.13
CA LYS A 92 8.53 30.51 28.57
C LYS A 92 8.96 31.77 29.32
N SER A 93 8.48 31.91 30.55
CA SER A 93 8.90 33.00 31.43
C SER A 93 10.32 32.77 31.95
N ASP A 94 11.03 33.85 32.26
CA ASP A 94 12.40 33.81 32.82
C ASP A 94 12.42 33.53 34.33
N ASN A 95 11.26 33.34 34.95
CA ASN A 95 11.15 33.00 36.37
C ASN A 95 11.53 31.52 36.66
N GLU A 96 11.71 31.18 37.94
CA GLU A 96 12.13 29.83 38.36
C GLU A 96 11.18 28.72 37.89
N ASP A 97 9.87 28.99 37.84
CA ASP A 97 8.87 28.00 37.45
C ASP A 97 8.61 27.92 35.93
N LYS A 98 9.25 28.79 35.15
CA LYS A 98 9.17 28.92 33.68
C LYS A 98 7.76 29.13 33.13
N PHE A 99 6.79 29.50 33.97
CA PHE A 99 5.40 29.67 33.57
C PHE A 99 5.10 31.11 33.20
N THR A 100 4.46 31.32 32.04
CA THR A 100 4.02 32.65 31.58
C THR A 100 2.62 32.97 32.09
N PHE A 101 1.61 32.49 31.37
CA PHE A 101 0.21 32.61 31.71
C PHE A 101 -0.59 31.58 30.93
N ILE A 102 -1.82 31.36 31.37
CA ILE A 102 -2.86 30.69 30.60
C ILE A 102 -4.07 31.60 30.56
N GLU A 103 -4.79 31.59 29.44
CA GLU A 103 -6.11 32.21 29.37
C GLU A 103 -7.16 31.13 29.44
N ILE A 104 -8.07 31.20 30.40
CA ILE A 104 -9.18 30.25 30.55
C ILE A 104 -10.47 31.05 30.56
N ASN A 105 -11.39 30.72 29.65
CA ASN A 105 -12.68 31.41 29.52
C ASN A 105 -12.55 32.96 29.49
N GLY A 106 -11.50 33.48 28.85
CA GLY A 106 -11.22 34.92 28.73
C GLY A 106 -10.50 35.56 29.93
N THR A 107 -10.21 34.80 31.00
CA THR A 107 -9.44 35.29 32.15
C THR A 107 -7.98 34.89 32.02
N LYS A 108 -7.07 35.86 32.08
CA LYS A 108 -5.62 35.66 32.07
C LYS A 108 -5.10 35.34 33.48
N ILE A 109 -4.46 34.19 33.65
CA ILE A 109 -3.95 33.70 34.93
C ILE A 109 -2.43 33.49 34.83
N SER A 110 -1.67 34.25 35.62
CA SER A 110 -0.20 34.21 35.63
C SER A 110 0.40 33.43 36.81
N GLY A 111 -0.40 33.02 37.79
CA GLY A 111 0.04 32.14 38.87
C GLY A 111 -0.04 30.67 38.45
N LYS A 112 1.10 29.96 38.39
CA LYS A 112 1.14 28.56 37.90
C LYS A 112 0.21 27.60 38.65
N LYS A 113 0.12 27.75 39.98
CA LYS A 113 -0.75 26.92 40.82
C LYS A 113 -2.23 27.19 40.52
N GLU A 114 -2.61 28.47 40.51
CA GLU A 114 -3.98 28.92 40.20
C GLU A 114 -4.39 28.51 38.78
N ALA A 115 -3.49 28.70 37.81
CA ALA A 115 -3.68 28.28 36.42
C ALA A 115 -3.99 26.79 36.30
N GLY A 116 -3.25 25.94 37.03
CA GLY A 116 -3.47 24.50 37.02
C GLY A 116 -4.82 24.11 37.64
N GLU A 117 -5.24 24.78 38.71
CA GLU A 117 -6.52 24.54 39.37
C GLU A 117 -7.70 24.95 38.48
N GLU A 118 -7.64 26.15 37.87
CA GLU A 118 -8.65 26.61 36.91
C GLU A 118 -8.69 25.76 35.64
N LEU A 119 -7.53 25.29 35.15
CA LEU A 119 -7.46 24.38 34.01
C LEU A 119 -8.24 23.09 34.29
N LEU A 120 -8.06 22.48 35.48
CA LEU A 120 -8.81 21.28 35.85
C LEU A 120 -10.32 21.54 35.96
N LYS A 121 -10.73 22.72 36.42
CA LYS A 121 -12.16 23.10 36.45
C LYS A 121 -12.71 23.23 35.03
N ALA A 122 -11.99 23.91 34.14
CA ALA A 122 -12.38 24.10 32.75
C ALA A 122 -12.50 22.76 32.00
N ILE A 123 -11.52 21.86 32.18
CA ILE A 123 -11.57 20.50 31.62
C ILE A 123 -12.79 19.73 32.11
N LYS A 124 -13.12 19.78 33.41
CA LYS A 124 -14.33 19.11 33.91
C LYS A 124 -15.62 19.76 33.40
N GLY A 125 -15.57 21.07 33.14
CA GLY A 125 -16.68 21.85 32.62
C GLY A 125 -17.10 21.46 31.20
N THR A 126 -16.22 20.83 30.41
CA THR A 126 -16.58 20.31 29.07
C THR A 126 -17.47 19.08 29.13
N GLY A 127 -17.53 18.42 30.29
CA GLY A 127 -18.31 17.19 30.47
C GLY A 127 -17.70 15.97 29.76
N ILE A 128 -18.49 14.90 29.71
CA ILE A 128 -18.10 13.64 29.06
C ILE A 128 -18.61 13.67 27.62
N SER A 129 -17.88 14.36 26.75
CA SER A 129 -18.19 14.50 25.32
C SER A 129 -16.92 14.29 24.50
N ASP A 130 -17.02 13.57 23.38
CA ASP A 130 -15.92 13.38 22.43
C ASP A 130 -15.70 14.58 21.50
N GLU A 131 -16.60 15.56 21.51
CA GLU A 131 -16.48 16.80 20.74
C GLU A 131 -15.44 17.75 21.37
N PRO A 132 -14.40 18.18 20.62
CA PRO A 132 -13.44 19.17 21.09
C PRO A 132 -14.08 20.52 21.42
N GLN A 133 -13.92 20.95 22.67
CA GLN A 133 -14.39 22.26 23.14
C GLN A 133 -13.20 23.15 23.49
N VAL A 134 -13.27 24.41 23.06
CA VAL A 134 -12.27 25.43 23.43
C VAL A 134 -12.44 25.78 24.91
N ILE A 135 -11.38 25.61 25.69
CA ILE A 135 -11.35 25.94 27.11
C ILE A 135 -10.42 27.12 27.43
N GLY A 136 -9.59 27.55 26.46
CA GLY A 136 -8.64 28.62 26.70
C GLY A 136 -7.65 28.87 25.57
N ASN A 137 -6.59 29.62 25.90
CA ASN A 137 -5.39 29.77 25.09
C ASN A 137 -4.14 29.52 25.95
N TYR A 138 -3.12 28.91 25.34
CA TYR A 138 -1.84 28.65 25.98
C TYR A 138 -0.69 28.88 25.01
N ARG A 139 0.22 29.80 25.35
CA ARG A 139 1.46 30.10 24.61
C ARG A 139 1.29 30.29 23.09
N GLY A 140 0.25 31.02 22.68
CA GLY A 140 -0.08 31.30 21.28
C GLY A 140 -0.95 30.25 20.57
N PHE A 141 -1.45 29.24 21.29
CA PHE A 141 -2.31 28.17 20.75
C PHE A 141 -3.68 28.18 21.43
N LYS A 142 -4.73 27.87 20.67
CA LYS A 142 -6.04 27.56 21.24
C LYS A 142 -5.94 26.26 22.01
N LEU A 143 -6.46 26.26 23.22
CA LEU A 143 -6.50 25.09 24.09
C LEU A 143 -7.89 24.49 24.05
N LEU A 144 -7.98 23.24 23.59
CA LEU A 144 -9.23 22.48 23.55
C LEU A 144 -9.13 21.22 24.40
N SER A 145 -10.29 20.74 24.85
CA SER A 145 -10.43 19.46 25.51
C SER A 145 -11.67 18.71 25.05
N ASN A 146 -11.56 17.39 25.02
CA ASN A 146 -12.65 16.44 24.89
C ASN A 146 -12.36 15.19 25.72
N PHE A 147 -13.38 14.40 25.99
CA PHE A 147 -13.29 13.12 26.67
C PHE A 147 -13.19 11.98 25.65
N ASP A 148 -12.11 11.21 25.71
CA ASP A 148 -11.93 9.98 24.96
C ASP A 148 -12.59 8.82 25.70
N PHE A 149 -13.67 8.27 25.12
CA PHE A 149 -14.44 7.18 25.71
C PHE A 149 -13.69 5.84 25.74
N TYR A 150 -12.74 5.63 24.85
CA TYR A 150 -11.96 4.40 24.76
C TYR A 150 -10.90 4.37 25.86
N GLU A 151 -10.10 5.43 25.97
CA GLU A 151 -9.06 5.55 26.99
C GLU A 151 -9.58 6.02 28.36
N LYS A 152 -10.81 6.54 28.40
CA LYS A 152 -11.44 7.13 29.59
C LYS A 152 -10.62 8.27 30.19
N LYS A 153 -10.12 9.16 29.32
CA LYS A 153 -9.29 10.31 29.67
C LYS A 153 -9.74 11.56 28.95
N TYR A 154 -9.49 12.71 29.57
CA TYR A 154 -9.57 13.98 28.86
C TYR A 154 -8.33 14.14 27.97
N LYS A 155 -8.56 14.41 26.69
CA LYS A 155 -7.51 14.79 25.75
C LYS A 155 -7.30 16.30 25.80
N CYS A 156 -6.06 16.70 25.56
CA CYS A 156 -5.61 18.06 25.39
C CYS A 156 -5.26 18.26 23.92
N ILE A 157 -5.77 19.32 23.32
CA ILE A 157 -5.45 19.72 21.95
C ILE A 157 -4.95 21.16 21.99
N LEU A 158 -3.71 21.38 21.56
CA LEU A 158 -3.20 22.71 21.25
C LEU A 158 -3.36 22.91 19.74
N GLU A 159 -4.16 23.90 19.35
CA GLU A 159 -4.51 24.16 17.95
C GLU A 159 -4.01 25.54 17.51
N ASN A 160 -3.31 25.56 16.38
CA ASN A 160 -3.04 26.75 15.59
C ASN A 160 -3.34 26.43 14.11
N LYS A 161 -2.35 26.39 13.21
CA LYS A 161 -2.60 25.83 11.86
C LYS A 161 -2.74 24.32 11.90
N GLU A 162 -1.95 23.65 12.74
CA GLU A 162 -2.07 22.23 13.02
C GLU A 162 -2.58 21.97 14.44
N LYS A 163 -2.94 20.71 14.69
CA LYS A 163 -3.41 20.21 15.98
C LYS A 163 -2.36 19.32 16.63
N TYR A 164 -2.02 19.62 17.87
CA TYR A 164 -1.07 18.86 18.68
C TYR A 164 -1.79 18.24 19.86
N HIS A 165 -1.61 16.93 20.05
CA HIS A 165 -2.41 16.14 20.99
C HIS A 165 -1.57 15.62 22.16
N THR A 166 -2.13 15.67 23.36
CA THR A 166 -1.63 14.95 24.54
C THR A 166 -2.80 14.59 25.47
N ASP A 167 -2.50 13.95 26.60
CA ASP A 167 -3.51 13.59 27.59
C ASP A 167 -3.45 14.53 28.79
N PHE A 168 -4.61 14.95 29.28
CA PHE A 168 -4.69 15.54 30.61
C PHE A 168 -4.63 14.45 31.68
N GLY A 169 -3.82 14.71 32.72
CA GLY A 169 -3.76 13.91 33.94
C GLY A 169 -4.56 14.54 35.07
N LYS A 170 -4.51 13.91 36.25
CA LYS A 170 -5.16 14.40 37.48
C LYS A 170 -4.41 15.54 38.17
N ASP A 171 -3.12 15.68 37.87
CA ASP A 171 -2.24 16.66 38.50
C ASP A 171 -2.33 18.02 37.78
N SER A 172 -2.65 19.07 38.54
CA SER A 172 -2.92 20.42 38.03
C SER A 172 -1.70 21.04 37.35
N ILE A 173 -0.57 21.08 38.08
CA ILE A 173 0.68 21.67 37.59
C ILE A 173 1.30 20.79 36.50
N GLY A 174 1.24 19.46 36.64
CA GLY A 174 1.73 18.53 35.64
C GLY A 174 1.05 18.67 34.28
N ASN A 175 -0.22 19.08 34.23
CA ASN A 175 -0.89 19.37 32.95
C ASN A 175 -0.28 20.57 32.22
N ILE A 176 0.12 21.61 32.93
CA ILE A 176 0.88 22.74 32.34
C ILE A 176 2.20 22.24 31.77
N THR A 177 2.96 21.45 32.55
CA THR A 177 4.22 20.86 32.10
C THR A 177 4.03 19.96 30.87
N ARG A 178 2.93 19.20 30.78
CA ARG A 178 2.61 18.38 29.59
C ARG A 178 2.39 19.25 28.36
N MET A 179 1.67 20.36 28.48
CA MET A 179 1.47 21.31 27.38
C MET A 179 2.78 21.96 26.95
N ASP A 180 3.65 22.34 27.89
CA ASP A 180 4.99 22.83 27.57
C ASP A 180 5.81 21.80 26.80
N ASN A 181 5.86 20.57 27.30
CA ASN A 181 6.58 19.48 26.64
C ASN A 181 6.02 19.16 25.26
N LEU A 182 4.71 19.34 25.06
CA LEU A 182 4.07 19.15 23.76
C LEU A 182 4.54 20.20 22.76
N LEU A 183 4.56 21.48 23.15
CA LEU A 183 5.05 22.58 22.30
C LEU A 183 6.56 22.48 22.03
N ASP A 184 7.36 22.16 23.05
CA ASP A 184 8.81 22.07 22.94
C ASP A 184 9.25 20.93 21.99
N LYS A 185 8.41 19.93 21.75
CA LYS A 185 8.65 18.82 20.81
C LYS A 185 8.30 19.14 19.36
N ILE A 186 7.56 20.22 19.09
CA ILE A 186 7.15 20.58 17.72
C ILE A 186 8.37 20.78 16.80
N PRO A 187 9.42 21.52 17.20
CA PRO A 187 10.62 21.67 16.38
C PRO A 187 11.36 20.34 16.12
N GLU A 188 11.43 19.45 17.11
CA GLU A 188 12.06 18.13 16.93
C GLU A 188 11.26 17.27 15.92
N ASN A 189 9.93 17.30 16.01
CA ASN A 189 9.06 16.58 15.09
C ASN A 189 9.13 17.16 13.68
N LEU A 190 9.28 18.49 13.52
CA LEU A 190 9.47 19.12 12.22
C LEU A 190 10.66 18.51 11.46
N GLU A 191 11.79 18.27 12.13
CA GLU A 191 12.95 17.66 11.48
C GLU A 191 12.67 16.23 11.01
N LYS A 192 11.91 15.44 11.80
CA LYS A 192 11.48 14.10 11.40
C LYS A 192 10.57 14.13 10.16
N GLU A 193 9.64 15.08 10.10
CA GLU A 193 8.74 15.23 8.96
C GLU A 193 9.47 15.70 7.70
N LYS A 194 10.49 16.57 7.82
CA LYS A 194 11.35 16.94 6.68
C LYS A 194 12.11 15.75 6.11
N VAL A 195 12.69 14.89 6.96
CA VAL A 195 13.35 13.65 6.52
C VAL A 195 12.35 12.74 5.81
N ARG A 196 11.14 12.60 6.37
CA ARG A 196 10.08 11.80 5.76
C ARG A 196 9.64 12.34 4.39
N LEU A 197 9.56 13.65 4.23
CA LEU A 197 9.28 14.28 2.93
C LEU A 197 10.36 13.94 1.90
N GLU A 198 11.62 13.99 2.30
CA GLU A 198 12.72 13.69 1.39
C GLU A 198 12.72 12.22 0.97
N ASN A 199 12.44 11.31 1.91
CA ASN A 199 12.25 9.89 1.59
C ASN A 199 11.11 9.68 0.56
N TYR A 200 9.98 10.38 0.69
CA TYR A 200 8.91 10.29 -0.32
C TYR A 200 9.33 10.82 -1.69
N ARG A 201 10.17 11.86 -1.74
CA ARG A 201 10.69 12.38 -3.01
C ARG A 201 11.68 11.41 -3.65
N GLU A 202 12.54 10.79 -2.85
CA GLU A 202 13.45 9.75 -3.31
C GLU A 202 12.68 8.52 -3.83
N GLU A 203 11.72 8.00 -3.07
CA GLU A 203 10.83 6.91 -3.49
C GLU A 203 10.11 7.25 -4.79
N PHE A 204 9.62 8.50 -4.94
CA PHE A 204 8.96 8.96 -6.15
C PHE A 204 9.90 9.01 -7.36
N SER A 205 11.15 9.46 -7.16
CA SER A 205 12.18 9.46 -8.21
C SER A 205 12.51 8.04 -8.63
N ASN A 206 12.77 7.15 -7.68
CA ASN A 206 13.07 5.74 -7.93
C ASN A 206 11.92 5.04 -8.65
N ALA A 207 10.68 5.30 -8.25
CA ALA A 207 9.49 4.79 -8.94
C ALA A 207 9.44 5.23 -10.41
N LYS A 208 9.74 6.50 -10.71
CA LYS A 208 9.79 7.01 -12.09
C LYS A 208 10.90 6.37 -12.92
N GLU A 209 12.00 5.95 -12.31
CA GLU A 209 13.03 5.20 -13.03
C GLU A 209 12.60 3.75 -13.25
N GLU A 210 12.05 3.12 -12.20
CA GLU A 210 11.65 1.72 -12.21
C GLU A 210 10.51 1.41 -13.19
N VAL A 211 9.54 2.32 -13.33
CA VAL A 211 8.41 2.15 -14.27
C VAL A 211 8.85 2.03 -15.73
N ASN A 212 10.06 2.52 -16.07
CA ASN A 212 10.59 2.43 -17.43
C ASN A 212 11.37 1.13 -17.69
N LYS A 213 11.57 0.28 -16.68
CA LYS A 213 12.32 -0.98 -16.85
C LYS A 213 11.47 -2.00 -17.61
N PRO A 214 11.95 -2.55 -18.73
CA PRO A 214 11.21 -3.54 -19.50
C PRO A 214 11.12 -4.88 -18.77
N PHE A 215 10.23 -5.75 -19.23
CA PHE A 215 10.18 -7.14 -18.79
C PHE A 215 11.42 -7.90 -19.29
N GLU A 216 12.34 -8.26 -18.39
CA GLU A 216 13.63 -8.88 -18.72
C GLU A 216 13.55 -10.17 -19.54
N LYS A 217 12.42 -10.89 -19.45
CA LYS A 217 12.22 -12.18 -20.16
C LYS A 217 11.31 -12.04 -21.39
N ALA A 218 11.11 -10.82 -21.90
CA ALA A 218 10.27 -10.58 -23.07
C ALA A 218 10.76 -11.37 -24.30
N ASP A 219 12.06 -11.29 -24.62
CA ASP A 219 12.63 -11.99 -25.76
C ASP A 219 12.57 -13.51 -25.60
N LEU A 220 12.87 -14.02 -24.39
CA LEU A 220 12.76 -15.45 -24.08
C LEU A 220 11.31 -15.95 -24.21
N LEU A 221 10.33 -15.16 -23.75
CA LEU A 221 8.92 -15.49 -23.90
C LEU A 221 8.53 -15.55 -25.38
N LEU A 222 8.99 -14.58 -26.19
CA LEU A 222 8.74 -14.55 -27.62
C LEU A 222 9.35 -15.78 -28.32
N GLU A 223 10.61 -16.08 -28.07
CA GLU A 223 11.32 -17.26 -28.60
C GLU A 223 10.55 -18.56 -28.31
N LYS A 224 10.08 -18.73 -27.07
CA LYS A 224 9.35 -19.93 -26.64
C LYS A 224 7.96 -20.02 -27.26
N ILE A 225 7.27 -18.89 -27.44
CA ILE A 225 5.99 -18.83 -28.15
C ILE A 225 6.19 -19.21 -29.63
N GLU A 226 7.21 -18.68 -30.29
CA GLU A 226 7.51 -18.98 -31.68
C GLU A 226 7.85 -20.46 -31.86
N ARG A 227 8.72 -21.02 -31.01
CA ARG A 227 9.07 -22.44 -31.07
C ARG A 227 7.87 -23.35 -30.80
N LEU A 228 7.03 -23.00 -29.84
CA LEU A 228 5.79 -23.73 -29.57
C LEU A 228 4.85 -23.71 -30.79
N SER A 229 4.75 -22.58 -31.48
CA SER A 229 3.96 -22.46 -32.72
C SER A 229 4.51 -23.35 -33.84
N GLU A 230 5.84 -23.38 -34.03
CA GLU A 230 6.50 -24.28 -34.98
C GLU A 230 6.22 -25.74 -34.67
N VAL A 231 6.41 -26.17 -33.42
CA VAL A 231 6.18 -27.56 -32.99
C VAL A 231 4.72 -27.97 -33.22
N ASN A 232 3.76 -27.08 -32.92
CA ASN A 232 2.34 -27.33 -33.20
C ASN A 232 2.08 -27.54 -34.70
N LYS A 233 2.67 -26.73 -35.59
CA LYS A 233 2.53 -26.90 -37.05
C LYS A 233 3.10 -28.24 -37.52
N LEU A 234 4.29 -28.63 -37.04
CA LEU A 234 4.92 -29.91 -37.39
C LEU A 234 4.07 -31.11 -36.93
N ILE A 235 3.45 -31.01 -35.75
CA ILE A 235 2.53 -32.03 -35.25
C ILE A 235 1.29 -32.14 -36.15
N GLU A 236 0.67 -31.00 -36.51
CA GLU A 236 -0.50 -30.98 -37.39
C GLU A 236 -0.21 -31.53 -38.79
N GLU A 237 0.92 -31.16 -39.39
CA GLU A 237 1.38 -31.67 -40.69
C GLU A 237 1.62 -33.18 -40.63
N GLY A 238 2.33 -33.67 -39.60
CA GLY A 238 2.56 -35.09 -39.41
C GLY A 238 1.29 -35.90 -39.10
N MET A 239 0.25 -35.29 -38.53
CA MET A 239 -1.07 -35.91 -38.36
C MET A 239 -1.81 -36.02 -39.70
N LYS A 240 -1.83 -34.95 -40.51
CA LYS A 240 -2.45 -34.94 -41.84
C LYS A 240 -1.81 -35.95 -42.79
N GLU A 241 -0.49 -36.11 -42.75
CA GLU A 241 0.22 -37.14 -43.54
C GLU A 241 -0.19 -38.55 -43.14
N LYS A 242 -0.31 -38.85 -41.84
CA LYS A 242 -0.75 -40.17 -41.36
C LYS A 242 -2.21 -40.47 -41.71
N GLU A 243 -3.09 -39.48 -41.67
CA GLU A 243 -4.49 -39.62 -42.11
C GLU A 243 -4.59 -39.87 -43.62
N ASN A 244 -3.77 -39.19 -44.42
CA ASN A 244 -3.71 -39.41 -45.88
C ASN A 244 -3.12 -40.78 -46.26
N ILE A 245 -2.18 -41.33 -45.48
CA ILE A 245 -1.64 -42.68 -45.68
C ILE A 245 -2.72 -43.73 -45.33
N LYS A 246 -3.39 -43.56 -44.20
CA LYS A 246 -4.47 -44.46 -43.77
C LYS A 246 -5.64 -44.48 -44.75
N GLY A 247 -6.05 -43.32 -45.24
CA GLY A 247 -7.08 -43.21 -46.27
C GLY A 247 -6.68 -43.84 -47.61
N LYS A 248 -5.38 -43.95 -47.93
CA LYS A 248 -4.91 -44.66 -49.13
C LYS A 248 -4.83 -46.18 -48.93
N GLU A 249 -4.44 -46.63 -47.75
CA GLU A 249 -4.46 -48.06 -47.37
C GLU A 249 -5.91 -48.58 -47.33
N ASP A 250 -6.85 -47.83 -46.73
CA ASP A 250 -8.27 -48.20 -46.68
C ASP A 250 -8.94 -48.20 -48.08
N ILE A 251 -8.45 -47.40 -49.04
CA ILE A 251 -8.94 -47.42 -50.45
C ILE A 251 -8.33 -48.59 -51.24
N GLN A 252 -7.07 -48.96 -50.98
CA GLN A 252 -6.43 -50.13 -51.63
C GLN A 252 -7.04 -51.46 -51.17
N ASP A 253 -7.57 -51.53 -49.94
CA ASP A 253 -8.25 -52.72 -49.43
C ASP A 253 -9.72 -52.84 -49.89
N LEU A 254 -10.32 -51.80 -50.47
CA LEU A 254 -11.68 -51.83 -51.04
C LEU A 254 -11.71 -52.22 -52.54
N ASP A 255 -10.58 -52.14 -53.25
CA ASP A 255 -10.49 -52.47 -54.68
C ASP A 255 -10.09 -53.93 -54.96
N ASN A 256 -9.93 -54.78 -53.92
CA ASN A 256 -9.49 -56.17 -54.06
C ASN A 256 -10.55 -57.25 -53.78
N ASP A 257 -11.81 -56.88 -53.54
CA ASP A 257 -12.87 -57.82 -53.12
C ASP A 257 -14.05 -57.95 -54.12
N ASP A 258 -13.79 -57.75 -55.43
CA ASP A 258 -14.76 -58.10 -56.47
C ASP A 258 -14.02 -58.62 -57.71
N PHE A 259 -13.71 -59.93 -57.74
CA PHE A 259 -13.67 -60.82 -58.92
C PHE A 259 -13.06 -62.17 -58.52
N GLU A 260 -13.89 -63.14 -58.16
CA GLU A 260 -14.11 -64.35 -58.98
C GLU A 260 -14.92 -65.40 -58.22
N ARG A 261 -15.74 -66.09 -59.00
CA ARG A 261 -16.69 -67.15 -58.65
C ARG A 261 -16.01 -68.44 -58.23
#